data_AF-A0A0B1T6P9-F1
#
_entry.id   AF-A0A0B1T6P9-F1
#
_cell.length_a   1.000
_cell.length_b   1.000
_cell.length_c   1.000
_cell.angle_alpha   90.00
_cell.angle_beta   90.00
_cell.angle_gamma   90.00
#
_symmetry.space_group_name_H-M   'P 1'
#
loop_
_entity.id
_entity.type
_entity.pdbx_description
1 polymer ?
#
loop_
_entity_poly.entity_id
_entity_poly.type
_entity_poly.pdbx_seq_one_letter_code
_entity_poly.pdbx_strand_id
1 'polypeptide(L)'
;MDTEHSEAEVQCAVAQTQEFELLQSMYPPSELSFTYSEVDSIKAEPSALCLRLRVEEEAVDVDVRIPPLYPLVDYPTVLIRGRSDVLDCDAINSDLRKWMLTQELGMPMIAQIAAWIGENGSQYRRDSDNGSRCCIRSTSPNTPAFARFYILSHHLRSTVKRSDLLSLASILHLTGFSTPGKPSVIVVEGELSACEEFWKDVKSWKWKRISLRHSDVLQSGADMKFKEFREILPHGSGNAMADVKQLLVDAIMTLIPASVPTTAAVLVLSENDSTGVNLPPQTSFAALDILNHSQADSVEQDRYDYVCLLVKNEDALKTLCSAAYKGAKVGGVVAVHGSEIPSSLVMRRIRASGFIVDETNTDTESAVLGTKPSFDGQSVPLKISTNAAKINIDDDDIVDEDALLEPEDLKKPSGEDLKAACAENGVGKKKRACKNCTCGLAEQEEAEKMAEPRKGGCGNCALGDAFRCATCPYLGMPPFKPGETVKLDSVDDF
;
A
#
# COMPACT_ATOMS: atom_id res chain seq x y z
N MET A 1 -4.70 -57.49 -18.06
CA MET A 1 -4.53 -56.41 -19.06
C MET A 1 -5.42 -55.21 -18.71
N ASP A 2 -6.68 -55.41 -18.30
CA ASP A 2 -7.56 -54.27 -17.92
C ASP A 2 -7.15 -53.53 -16.63
N THR A 3 -6.44 -54.17 -15.71
CA THR A 3 -5.98 -53.55 -14.46
C THR A 3 -4.78 -52.60 -14.65
N GLU A 4 -3.91 -52.85 -15.63
CA GLU A 4 -2.72 -52.02 -15.89
C GLU A 4 -3.08 -50.74 -16.67
N HIS A 5 -4.06 -50.80 -17.57
CA HIS A 5 -4.58 -49.60 -18.25
C HIS A 5 -5.26 -48.65 -17.26
N SER A 6 -6.05 -49.18 -16.32
CA SER A 6 -6.69 -48.37 -15.28
C SER A 6 -5.68 -47.69 -14.35
N GLU A 7 -4.56 -48.34 -14.01
CA GLU A 7 -3.53 -47.74 -13.15
C GLU A 7 -2.76 -46.62 -13.87
N ALA A 8 -2.41 -46.83 -15.14
CA ALA A 8 -1.73 -45.81 -15.95
C ALA A 8 -2.59 -44.57 -16.17
N GLU A 9 -3.90 -44.73 -16.41
CA GLU A 9 -4.86 -43.63 -16.54
C GLU A 9 -4.96 -42.82 -15.24
N VAL A 10 -5.04 -43.47 -14.08
CA VAL A 10 -5.09 -42.78 -12.78
C VAL A 10 -3.80 -42.00 -12.52
N GLN A 11 -2.64 -42.58 -12.82
CA GLN A 11 -1.36 -41.87 -12.68
C GLN A 11 -1.23 -40.69 -13.65
N CYS A 12 -1.72 -40.84 -14.88
CA CYS A 12 -1.79 -39.77 -15.87
C CYS A 12 -2.71 -38.64 -15.39
N ALA A 13 -3.91 -38.93 -14.91
CA ALA A 13 -4.86 -37.94 -14.39
C ALA A 13 -4.26 -37.12 -13.24
N VAL A 14 -3.54 -37.77 -12.31
CA VAL A 14 -2.82 -37.07 -11.23
C VAL A 14 -1.73 -36.14 -11.79
N ALA A 15 -0.94 -36.63 -12.74
CA ALA A 15 0.13 -35.84 -13.37
C ALA A 15 -0.40 -34.66 -14.20
N GLN A 16 -1.52 -34.85 -14.89
CA GLN A 16 -2.24 -33.82 -15.64
C GLN A 16 -2.77 -32.73 -14.70
N THR A 17 -3.46 -33.13 -13.62
CA THR A 17 -3.99 -32.19 -12.62
C THR A 17 -2.87 -31.33 -12.02
N GLN A 18 -1.74 -31.95 -11.66
CA GLN A 18 -0.58 -31.22 -11.13
C GLN A 18 0.01 -30.25 -12.17
N GLU A 19 0.05 -30.62 -13.44
CA GLU A 19 0.49 -29.72 -14.50
C GLU A 19 -0.48 -28.56 -14.71
N PHE A 20 -1.79 -28.79 -14.62
CA PHE A 20 -2.79 -27.73 -14.74
C PHE A 20 -2.73 -26.75 -13.58
N GLU A 21 -2.61 -27.23 -12.35
CA GLU A 21 -2.41 -26.37 -11.18
C GLU A 21 -1.14 -25.53 -11.32
N LEU A 22 -0.05 -26.13 -11.81
CA LEU A 22 1.18 -25.40 -12.11
C LEU A 22 0.95 -24.33 -13.17
N LEU A 23 0.30 -24.66 -14.28
CA LEU A 23 0.03 -23.70 -15.36
C LEU A 23 -0.89 -22.58 -14.89
N GLN A 24 -1.91 -22.87 -14.09
CA GLN A 24 -2.80 -21.87 -13.48
C GLN A 24 -2.05 -20.93 -12.52
N SER A 25 -1.01 -21.43 -11.85
CA SER A 25 -0.14 -20.58 -11.03
C SER A 25 0.82 -19.72 -11.87
N MET A 26 1.15 -20.18 -13.09
CA MET A 26 2.10 -19.52 -13.97
C MET A 26 1.47 -18.48 -14.90
N TYR A 27 0.23 -18.71 -15.34
CA TYR A 27 -0.44 -17.88 -16.33
C TYR A 27 -1.75 -17.31 -15.78
N PRO A 28 -2.00 -16.00 -15.93
CA PRO A 28 -3.27 -15.42 -15.56
C PRO A 28 -4.41 -15.98 -16.41
N PRO A 29 -5.67 -15.89 -15.96
CA PRO A 29 -6.83 -16.38 -16.70
C PRO A 29 -7.05 -15.66 -18.04
N SER A 30 -6.41 -14.51 -18.26
CA SER A 30 -6.40 -13.81 -19.56
C SER A 30 -5.51 -14.48 -20.61
N GLU A 31 -4.53 -15.27 -20.17
CA GLU A 31 -3.52 -15.94 -21.00
C GLU A 31 -3.73 -17.45 -21.09
N LEU A 32 -4.37 -18.05 -20.09
CA LEU A 32 -4.66 -19.49 -20.06
C LEU A 32 -6.16 -19.74 -19.96
N SER A 33 -6.71 -20.50 -20.90
CA SER A 33 -8.08 -20.99 -20.84
C SER A 33 -8.13 -22.51 -20.96
N PHE A 34 -9.08 -23.13 -20.25
CA PHE A 34 -9.32 -24.57 -20.28
C PHE A 34 -10.65 -24.88 -20.96
N THR A 35 -10.65 -25.95 -21.75
CA THR A 35 -11.83 -26.49 -22.41
C THR A 35 -12.17 -27.83 -21.77
N TYR A 36 -13.40 -27.95 -21.29
CA TYR A 36 -13.93 -29.16 -20.67
C TYR A 36 -14.83 -29.89 -21.67
N SER A 37 -14.77 -31.22 -21.73
CA SER A 37 -15.74 -31.99 -22.52
C SER A 37 -17.07 -32.05 -21.78
N GLU A 38 -18.19 -31.81 -22.48
CA GLU A 38 -19.55 -31.80 -21.92
C GLU A 38 -20.12 -33.18 -21.55
N VAL A 39 -19.27 -34.19 -21.35
CA VAL A 39 -19.71 -35.57 -21.11
C VAL A 39 -19.20 -36.06 -19.74
N ASP A 40 -20.16 -36.34 -18.87
CA ASP A 40 -20.13 -37.01 -17.57
C ASP A 40 -19.91 -36.17 -16.28
N SER A 41 -21.01 -36.08 -15.54
CA SER A 41 -21.33 -35.13 -14.48
C SER A 41 -20.71 -35.37 -13.09
N ILE A 42 -19.47 -35.88 -12.93
CA ILE A 42 -18.90 -36.01 -11.56
C ILE A 42 -17.44 -35.53 -11.38
N LYS A 43 -16.56 -35.48 -12.38
CA LYS A 43 -15.23 -34.84 -12.28
C LYS A 43 -14.76 -34.44 -13.69
N ALA A 44 -15.03 -33.21 -14.11
CA ALA A 44 -14.66 -32.77 -15.46
C ALA A 44 -13.18 -32.35 -15.50
N GLU A 45 -12.31 -33.25 -15.94
CA GLU A 45 -10.91 -32.91 -16.28
C GLU A 45 -10.87 -32.21 -17.64
N PRO A 46 -10.03 -31.17 -17.83
CA PRO A 46 -10.00 -30.43 -19.08
C PRO A 46 -9.38 -31.28 -20.20
N SER A 47 -10.10 -31.40 -21.32
CA SER A 47 -9.67 -32.17 -22.49
C SER A 47 -8.74 -31.38 -23.42
N ALA A 48 -8.74 -30.06 -23.29
CA ALA A 48 -7.84 -29.17 -23.99
C ALA A 48 -7.58 -27.89 -23.19
N LEU A 49 -6.47 -27.21 -23.51
CA LEU A 49 -6.18 -25.87 -23.02
C LEU A 49 -5.64 -24.99 -24.15
N CYS A 50 -5.83 -23.68 -24.02
CA CYS A 50 -5.29 -22.67 -24.92
C CYS A 50 -4.39 -21.73 -24.12
N LEU A 51 -3.15 -21.58 -24.57
CA LEU A 51 -2.15 -20.67 -24.01
C LEU A 51 -1.91 -19.53 -24.98
N ARG A 52 -2.18 -18.30 -24.56
CA ARG A 52 -1.81 -17.09 -25.29
C ARG A 52 -0.43 -16.64 -24.87
N LEU A 53 0.54 -16.86 -25.74
CA LEU A 53 1.94 -16.49 -25.53
C LEU A 53 2.30 -15.26 -26.35
N ARG A 54 3.37 -14.58 -25.93
CA ARG A 54 3.96 -13.47 -26.69
C ARG A 54 5.34 -13.89 -27.18
N VAL A 55 5.51 -13.85 -28.50
CA VAL A 55 6.81 -14.05 -29.16
C VAL A 55 7.25 -12.66 -29.63
N GLU A 56 8.19 -12.07 -28.88
CA GLU A 56 8.54 -10.64 -29.01
C GLU A 56 7.31 -9.73 -28.86
N GLU A 57 6.85 -9.12 -29.96
CA GLU A 57 5.69 -8.23 -30.01
C GLU A 57 4.42 -8.91 -30.53
N GLU A 58 4.53 -10.14 -31.07
CA GLU A 58 3.42 -10.86 -31.69
C GLU A 58 2.73 -11.80 -30.70
N ALA A 59 1.40 -11.75 -30.67
CA ALA A 59 0.58 -12.65 -29.87
C ALA A 59 0.28 -13.94 -30.65
N VAL A 60 0.54 -15.07 -30.00
CA VAL A 60 0.37 -16.42 -30.57
C VAL A 60 -0.51 -17.24 -29.63
N ASP A 61 -1.58 -17.82 -30.18
CA ASP A 61 -2.48 -18.70 -29.44
C ASP A 61 -2.03 -20.17 -29.67
N VAL A 62 -1.78 -20.90 -28.57
CA VAL A 62 -1.25 -22.27 -28.57
C VAL A 62 -2.32 -23.21 -28.04
N ASP A 63 -2.93 -23.96 -28.95
CA ASP A 63 -3.96 -24.94 -28.63
C ASP A 63 -3.34 -26.30 -28.32
N VAL A 64 -3.60 -26.83 -27.13
CA VAL A 64 -3.08 -28.11 -26.66
C VAL A 64 -4.24 -29.05 -26.35
N ARG A 65 -4.30 -30.18 -27.05
CA ARG A 65 -5.23 -31.27 -26.75
C ARG A 65 -4.53 -32.37 -25.95
N ILE A 66 -5.22 -32.89 -24.94
CA ILE A 66 -4.62 -33.72 -23.91
C ILE A 66 -5.23 -35.14 -24.00
N PRO A 67 -4.45 -36.13 -24.44
CA PRO A 67 -4.88 -37.53 -24.40
C PRO A 67 -5.01 -38.05 -22.96
N PRO A 68 -5.87 -39.05 -22.69
CA PRO A 68 -6.04 -39.60 -21.34
C PRO A 68 -4.77 -40.28 -20.79
N LEU A 69 -3.91 -40.81 -21.66
CA LEU A 69 -2.66 -41.48 -21.29
C LEU A 69 -1.43 -40.54 -21.32
N TYR A 70 -1.63 -39.24 -21.48
CA TYR A 70 -0.56 -38.26 -21.32
C TYR A 70 -0.30 -38.01 -19.81
N PRO A 71 0.95 -37.93 -19.34
CA PRO A 71 2.21 -37.90 -20.10
C PRO A 71 2.93 -39.25 -20.19
N LEU A 72 2.36 -40.34 -19.70
CA LEU A 72 3.08 -41.61 -19.56
C LEU A 72 3.25 -42.37 -20.88
N VAL A 73 2.21 -42.38 -21.73
CA VAL A 73 2.17 -43.19 -22.96
C VAL A 73 2.10 -42.30 -24.20
N ASP A 74 1.32 -41.22 -24.15
CA ASP A 74 1.05 -40.36 -25.30
C ASP A 74 1.63 -38.95 -25.14
N TYR A 75 1.96 -38.34 -26.27
CA TYR A 75 2.28 -36.90 -26.36
C TYR A 75 1.02 -36.06 -26.49
N PRO A 76 1.01 -34.82 -25.97
CA PRO A 76 -0.10 -33.91 -26.21
C PRO A 76 -0.11 -33.50 -27.69
N THR A 77 -1.28 -33.18 -28.24
CA THR A 77 -1.36 -32.63 -29.60
C THR A 77 -1.35 -31.11 -29.53
N VAL A 78 -0.33 -30.49 -30.11
CA VAL A 78 -0.16 -29.03 -30.09
C VAL A 78 -0.40 -28.43 -31.48
N LEU A 79 -1.09 -27.30 -31.51
CA LEU A 79 -1.27 -26.47 -32.68
C LEU A 79 -1.07 -25.00 -32.32
N ILE A 80 -0.14 -24.35 -33.01
CA ILE A 80 0.19 -22.94 -32.85
C ILE A 80 -0.53 -22.15 -33.92
N ARG A 81 -1.21 -21.07 -33.51
CA ARG A 81 -1.96 -20.16 -34.38
C ARG A 81 -1.50 -18.72 -34.12
N GLY A 82 -0.92 -18.11 -35.13
CA GLY A 82 -0.60 -16.68 -35.12
C GLY A 82 -1.83 -15.84 -35.44
N ARG A 83 -1.91 -14.65 -34.84
CA ARG A 83 -2.94 -13.64 -35.20
C ARG A 83 -2.56 -12.81 -36.41
N SER A 84 -1.28 -12.84 -36.78
CA SER A 84 -0.68 -12.10 -37.87
C SER A 84 0.10 -13.06 -38.76
N ASP A 85 0.27 -12.69 -40.03
CA ASP A 85 1.04 -13.47 -41.02
C ASP A 85 2.56 -13.23 -40.93
N VAL A 86 2.98 -12.51 -39.88
CA VAL A 86 4.37 -12.16 -39.57
C VAL A 86 5.19 -13.39 -39.14
N LEU A 87 4.55 -14.38 -38.52
CA LEU A 87 5.20 -15.62 -38.07
C LEU A 87 4.78 -16.80 -38.95
N ASP A 88 5.75 -17.56 -39.43
CA ASP A 88 5.53 -18.83 -40.11
C ASP A 88 5.13 -19.92 -39.10
N CYS A 89 3.86 -19.90 -38.71
CA CYS A 89 3.31 -20.83 -37.73
C CYS A 89 3.38 -22.29 -38.21
N ASP A 90 3.38 -22.55 -39.52
CA ASP A 90 3.47 -23.91 -40.07
C ASP A 90 4.89 -24.47 -39.88
N ALA A 91 5.92 -23.66 -40.11
CA ALA A 91 7.30 -24.02 -39.80
C ALA A 91 7.49 -24.27 -38.30
N ILE A 92 6.96 -23.38 -37.44
CA ILE A 92 7.01 -23.56 -35.97
C ILE A 92 6.31 -24.87 -35.57
N ASN A 93 5.12 -25.14 -36.10
CA ASN A 93 4.36 -26.36 -35.81
C ASN A 93 5.11 -27.63 -36.26
N SER A 94 5.78 -27.60 -37.41
CA SER A 94 6.57 -28.70 -37.95
C SER A 94 7.77 -29.02 -37.05
N ASP A 95 8.53 -28.00 -36.68
CA ASP A 95 9.74 -28.16 -35.87
C ASP A 95 9.41 -28.44 -34.40
N LEU A 96 8.33 -27.88 -33.86
CA LEU A 96 7.83 -28.25 -32.54
C LEU A 96 7.49 -29.73 -32.48
N ARG A 97 6.79 -30.28 -33.50
CA ARG A 97 6.46 -31.71 -33.53
C ARG A 97 7.69 -32.60 -33.54
N LYS A 98 8.71 -32.24 -34.33
CA LYS A 98 9.99 -32.95 -34.33
C LYS A 98 10.65 -32.88 -32.96
N TRP A 99 10.68 -31.69 -32.35
CA TRP A 99 11.24 -31.48 -31.02
C TRP A 99 10.50 -32.28 -29.95
N MET A 100 9.17 -32.33 -29.97
CA MET A 100 8.37 -33.10 -29.01
C MET A 100 8.74 -34.58 -29.02
N LEU A 101 8.97 -35.17 -30.21
CA LEU A 101 9.38 -36.56 -30.36
C LEU A 101 10.79 -36.86 -29.83
N THR A 102 11.62 -35.83 -29.59
CA THR A 102 12.95 -36.00 -28.95
C THR A 102 12.89 -36.05 -27.43
N GLN A 103 11.74 -35.69 -26.84
CA GLN A 103 11.58 -35.64 -25.39
C GLN A 103 11.25 -37.03 -24.83
N GLU A 104 11.55 -37.29 -23.56
CA GLU A 104 11.16 -38.55 -22.90
C GLU A 104 9.71 -38.49 -22.42
N LEU A 105 8.92 -39.51 -22.74
CA LEU A 105 7.61 -39.75 -22.13
C LEU A 105 7.76 -40.07 -20.63
N GLY A 106 6.69 -39.84 -19.88
CA GLY A 106 6.63 -40.08 -18.44
C GLY A 106 6.54 -38.82 -17.59
N MET A 107 6.64 -37.63 -18.18
CA MET A 107 6.56 -36.36 -17.45
C MET A 107 5.75 -35.30 -18.19
N PRO A 108 4.97 -34.48 -17.45
CA PRO A 108 4.25 -33.37 -18.05
C PRO A 108 5.20 -32.35 -18.72
N MET A 109 4.82 -31.90 -19.92
CA MET A 109 5.64 -31.13 -20.85
C MET A 109 4.92 -29.93 -21.49
N ILE A 110 3.71 -29.57 -21.10
CA ILE A 110 3.02 -28.38 -21.63
C ILE A 110 3.79 -27.10 -21.26
N ALA A 111 4.27 -27.01 -20.03
CA ALA A 111 5.14 -25.89 -19.61
C ALA A 111 6.49 -25.87 -20.36
N GLN A 112 6.88 -27.00 -20.95
CA GLN A 112 8.08 -27.18 -21.75
C GLN A 112 7.86 -26.71 -23.19
N ILE A 113 6.70 -27.04 -23.75
CA ILE A 113 6.24 -26.58 -25.07
C ILE A 113 6.16 -25.04 -25.08
N ALA A 114 5.55 -24.43 -24.07
CA ALA A 114 5.45 -22.98 -23.96
C ALA A 114 6.85 -22.30 -23.93
N ALA A 115 7.80 -22.88 -23.20
CA ALA A 115 9.17 -22.38 -23.15
C ALA A 115 9.89 -22.49 -24.51
N TRP A 116 9.74 -23.63 -25.19
CA TRP A 116 10.34 -23.84 -26.51
C TRP A 116 9.82 -22.82 -27.53
N ILE A 117 8.52 -22.52 -27.50
CA ILE A 117 7.90 -21.51 -28.38
C ILE A 117 8.48 -20.11 -28.08
N GLY A 118 8.64 -19.74 -26.82
CA GLY A 118 9.25 -18.45 -26.44
C GLY A 118 10.71 -18.31 -26.86
N GLU A 119 11.50 -19.39 -26.77
CA GLU A 119 12.93 -19.39 -27.09
C GLU A 119 13.21 -19.44 -28.59
N ASN A 120 12.36 -20.15 -29.36
CA ASN A 120 12.61 -20.42 -30.77
C ASN A 120 11.69 -19.61 -31.70
N GLY A 121 10.61 -19.00 -31.19
CA GLY A 121 9.58 -18.38 -32.02
C GLY A 121 10.10 -17.24 -32.90
N SER A 122 11.08 -16.46 -32.44
CA SER A 122 11.65 -15.33 -33.19
C SER A 122 12.34 -15.73 -34.49
N GLN A 123 12.86 -16.96 -34.59
CA GLN A 123 13.57 -17.43 -35.79
C GLN A 123 12.65 -17.75 -36.98
N TYR A 124 11.33 -17.79 -36.76
CA TYR A 124 10.33 -18.14 -37.79
C TYR A 124 9.58 -16.92 -38.32
N ARG A 125 10.12 -15.71 -38.13
CA ARG A 125 9.55 -14.49 -38.69
C ARG A 125 9.73 -14.47 -40.21
N ARG A 126 8.68 -14.13 -40.96
CA ARG A 126 8.78 -13.91 -42.40
C ARG A 126 9.23 -12.47 -42.64
N ASP A 127 10.43 -12.29 -43.16
CA ASP A 127 10.94 -10.97 -43.54
C ASP A 127 10.10 -10.40 -44.69
N SER A 128 9.39 -9.29 -44.43
CA SER A 128 8.99 -8.38 -45.50
C SER A 128 10.17 -7.48 -45.81
N ASP A 129 10.94 -7.89 -46.82
CA ASP A 129 11.90 -7.12 -47.62
C ASP A 129 12.81 -6.11 -46.89
N ASN A 130 14.07 -6.55 -46.72
CA ASN A 130 15.31 -5.77 -46.82
C ASN A 130 15.59 -4.65 -45.80
N GLY A 131 16.47 -4.95 -44.83
CA GLY A 131 17.35 -3.90 -44.27
C GLY A 131 17.84 -4.10 -42.84
N SER A 132 19.10 -4.52 -42.72
CA SER A 132 20.01 -4.29 -41.60
C SER A 132 20.00 -5.22 -40.38
N ARG A 133 21.18 -5.82 -40.22
CA ARG A 133 21.71 -6.59 -39.11
C ARG A 133 21.47 -5.96 -37.73
N CYS A 134 21.34 -6.86 -36.75
CA CYS A 134 21.82 -6.80 -35.37
C CYS A 134 22.18 -5.40 -34.83
N CYS A 135 21.44 -4.97 -33.81
CA CYS A 135 22.01 -4.13 -32.78
C CYS A 135 21.70 -4.72 -31.41
N ILE A 136 22.77 -5.24 -30.80
CA ILE A 136 22.98 -5.20 -29.35
C ILE A 136 22.62 -3.77 -28.92
N ARG A 137 21.54 -3.60 -28.14
CA ARG A 137 21.29 -2.33 -27.45
C ARG A 137 22.22 -2.27 -26.25
N SER A 138 23.40 -1.70 -26.47
CA SER A 138 24.19 -1.08 -25.42
C SER A 138 23.47 0.20 -24.98
N THR A 139 22.80 0.17 -23.83
CA THR A 139 22.33 1.37 -23.15
C THR A 139 23.44 1.93 -22.26
N SER A 140 23.62 3.26 -22.32
CA SER A 140 24.58 4.10 -21.61
C SER A 140 24.38 4.12 -20.06
N PRO A 141 25.33 4.69 -19.28
CA PRO A 141 25.64 4.26 -17.92
C PRO A 141 24.95 5.04 -16.78
N ASN A 142 24.94 4.37 -15.62
CA ASN A 142 24.90 4.90 -14.25
C ASN A 142 23.56 5.29 -13.61
N THR A 143 22.64 4.33 -13.56
CA THR A 143 21.92 4.05 -12.31
C THR A 143 21.94 2.54 -12.10
N PRO A 144 22.32 1.99 -10.93
CA PRO A 144 22.29 0.55 -10.71
C PRO A 144 20.82 0.09 -10.77
N ALA A 145 20.45 -0.55 -11.88
CA ALA A 145 19.16 -1.19 -12.01
C ALA A 145 19.20 -2.49 -11.20
N PHE A 146 18.23 -2.71 -10.32
CA PHE A 146 18.10 -3.95 -9.57
C PHE A 146 17.12 -4.87 -10.29
N ALA A 147 17.25 -6.18 -10.09
CA ALA A 147 16.34 -7.16 -10.68
C ALA A 147 16.16 -8.36 -9.78
N ARG A 148 15.01 -9.03 -9.91
CA ARG A 148 14.74 -10.33 -9.28
C ARG A 148 14.40 -11.35 -10.33
N PHE A 149 15.15 -12.44 -10.38
CA PHE A 149 14.97 -13.53 -11.33
C PHE A 149 14.32 -14.73 -10.65
N TYR A 150 13.34 -15.30 -11.33
CA TYR A 150 12.66 -16.53 -10.93
C TYR A 150 13.05 -17.63 -11.91
N ILE A 151 13.90 -18.53 -11.43
CA ILE A 151 14.50 -19.60 -12.21
C ILE A 151 13.88 -20.92 -11.76
N LEU A 152 13.32 -21.65 -12.71
CA LEU A 152 12.77 -22.98 -12.48
C LEU A 152 13.70 -24.03 -13.07
N SER A 153 14.12 -24.98 -12.24
CA SER A 153 14.86 -26.15 -12.67
C SER A 153 14.06 -27.42 -12.42
N HIS A 154 14.25 -28.41 -13.29
CA HIS A 154 13.58 -29.70 -13.14
C HIS A 154 13.93 -30.38 -11.81
N HIS A 155 15.17 -30.22 -11.34
CA HIS A 155 15.59 -30.64 -10.01
C HIS A 155 16.95 -30.04 -9.62
N LEU A 156 17.17 -29.87 -8.31
CA LEU A 156 18.45 -29.47 -7.71
C LEU A 156 18.89 -30.52 -6.69
N ARG A 157 19.29 -31.70 -7.17
CA ARG A 157 19.73 -32.83 -6.33
C ARG A 157 21.23 -32.82 -6.03
N SER A 158 22.03 -32.35 -6.98
CA SER A 158 23.49 -32.36 -6.87
C SER A 158 23.96 -31.47 -5.72
N THR A 159 24.71 -32.03 -4.77
CA THR A 159 25.35 -31.26 -3.69
C THR A 159 26.36 -30.25 -4.22
N VAL A 160 27.05 -30.60 -5.32
CA VAL A 160 28.01 -29.71 -6.00
C VAL A 160 27.29 -28.45 -6.50
N LYS A 161 26.22 -28.61 -7.27
CA LYS A 161 25.44 -27.47 -7.78
C LYS A 161 24.83 -26.60 -6.67
N ARG A 162 24.44 -27.22 -5.56
CA ARG A 162 23.90 -26.50 -4.40
C ARG A 162 24.97 -25.63 -3.75
N SER A 163 26.17 -26.20 -3.53
CA SER A 163 27.33 -25.47 -3.04
C SER A 163 27.77 -24.37 -4.01
N ASP A 164 27.76 -24.66 -5.32
CA ASP A 164 28.13 -23.71 -6.35
C ASP A 164 27.14 -22.55 -6.43
N LEU A 165 25.83 -22.79 -6.26
CA LEU A 165 24.81 -21.73 -6.22
C LEU A 165 25.04 -20.77 -5.06
N LEU A 166 25.27 -21.30 -3.86
CA LEU A 166 25.56 -20.50 -2.67
C LEU A 166 26.85 -19.67 -2.86
N SER A 167 27.89 -20.31 -3.41
CA SER A 167 29.18 -19.65 -3.66
C SER A 167 29.04 -18.55 -4.71
N LEU A 168 28.35 -18.82 -5.81
CA LEU A 168 28.14 -17.87 -6.90
C LEU A 168 27.28 -16.68 -6.47
N ALA A 169 26.20 -16.91 -5.72
CA ALA A 169 25.38 -15.84 -5.15
C ALA A 169 26.18 -14.97 -4.18
N SER A 170 27.05 -15.57 -3.36
CA SER A 170 27.94 -14.81 -2.46
C SER A 170 28.99 -14.00 -3.21
N ILE A 171 29.55 -14.52 -4.31
CA ILE A 171 30.55 -13.81 -5.12
C ILE A 171 29.92 -12.61 -5.84
N LEU A 172 28.69 -12.78 -6.34
CA LEU A 172 27.95 -11.75 -7.06
C LEU A 172 27.10 -10.84 -6.16
N HIS A 173 27.23 -10.99 -4.83
CA HIS A 173 26.46 -10.23 -3.83
C HIS A 173 24.93 -10.27 -4.05
N LEU A 174 24.42 -11.41 -4.50
CA LEU A 174 22.99 -11.64 -4.72
C LEU A 174 22.34 -12.21 -3.45
N THR A 175 21.07 -11.87 -3.25
CA THR A 175 20.24 -12.44 -2.17
C THR A 175 19.11 -13.28 -2.77
N GLY A 176 18.45 -14.12 -1.97
CA GLY A 176 17.37 -14.97 -2.45
C GLY A 176 17.35 -16.36 -1.85
N PHE A 177 16.87 -17.34 -2.61
CA PHE A 177 16.86 -18.71 -2.15
C PHE A 177 16.87 -19.75 -3.26
N SER A 178 17.28 -20.96 -2.90
CA SER A 178 17.08 -22.15 -3.74
C SER A 178 16.40 -23.25 -2.95
N THR A 179 15.49 -23.99 -3.58
CA THR A 179 14.92 -25.21 -3.01
C THR A 179 15.57 -26.45 -3.58
N PRO A 180 16.12 -27.35 -2.73
CA PRO A 180 16.60 -28.65 -3.17
C PRO A 180 15.40 -29.58 -3.32
N GLY A 181 15.14 -30.05 -4.54
CA GLY A 181 13.95 -30.85 -4.79
C GLY A 181 13.63 -31.08 -6.26
N LYS A 182 12.42 -31.57 -6.51
CA LYS A 182 11.80 -31.72 -7.84
C LYS A 182 10.35 -31.19 -7.75
N PRO A 183 9.96 -30.14 -8.50
CA PRO A 183 10.85 -29.20 -9.19
C PRO A 183 11.65 -28.35 -8.18
N SER A 184 12.73 -27.72 -8.64
CA SER A 184 13.53 -26.82 -7.81
C SER A 184 13.33 -25.39 -8.30
N VAL A 185 13.03 -24.50 -7.35
CA VAL A 185 12.83 -23.08 -7.56
C VAL A 185 14.06 -22.36 -7.04
N ILE A 186 14.59 -21.45 -7.84
CA ILE A 186 15.72 -20.59 -7.50
C ILE A 186 15.25 -19.16 -7.74
N VAL A 187 15.28 -18.34 -6.69
CA VAL A 187 15.00 -16.92 -6.77
C VAL A 187 16.27 -16.19 -6.39
N VAL A 188 16.70 -15.25 -7.23
CA VAL A 188 17.81 -14.35 -6.92
C VAL A 188 17.38 -12.92 -7.13
N GLU A 189 17.88 -12.03 -6.31
CA GLU A 189 17.71 -10.59 -6.47
C GLU A 189 19.01 -9.85 -6.15
N GLY A 190 19.19 -8.71 -6.79
CA GLY A 190 20.39 -7.89 -6.66
C GLY A 190 20.55 -6.98 -7.86
N GLU A 191 21.77 -6.54 -8.13
CA GLU A 191 22.07 -5.74 -9.31
C GLU A 191 21.74 -6.53 -10.59
N LEU A 192 21.13 -5.88 -11.58
CA LEU A 192 20.72 -6.51 -12.84
C LEU A 192 21.89 -7.20 -13.53
N SER A 193 23.06 -6.55 -13.57
CA SER A 193 24.30 -7.07 -14.15
C SER A 193 24.73 -8.38 -13.45
N ALA A 194 24.69 -8.41 -12.12
CA ALA A 194 25.01 -9.57 -11.31
C ALA A 194 23.97 -10.69 -11.48
N CYS A 195 22.69 -10.37 -11.57
CA CYS A 195 21.62 -11.34 -11.85
C CYS A 195 21.78 -11.99 -13.23
N GLU A 196 22.16 -11.21 -14.25
CA GLU A 196 22.44 -11.71 -15.60
C GLU A 196 23.68 -12.62 -15.64
N GLU A 197 24.76 -12.24 -14.94
CA GLU A 197 25.97 -13.05 -14.82
C GLU A 197 25.68 -14.36 -14.07
N PHE A 198 24.95 -14.29 -12.96
CA PHE A 198 24.48 -15.47 -12.23
C PHE A 198 23.67 -16.39 -13.12
N TRP A 199 22.71 -15.85 -13.88
CA TRP A 199 21.89 -16.65 -14.77
C TRP A 199 22.70 -17.31 -15.88
N LYS A 200 23.65 -16.58 -16.49
CA LYS A 200 24.54 -17.10 -17.53
C LYS A 200 25.34 -18.30 -17.03
N ASP A 201 25.94 -18.19 -15.85
CA ASP A 201 26.75 -19.24 -15.25
C ASP A 201 25.90 -20.43 -14.84
N VAL A 202 24.81 -20.19 -14.12
CA VAL A 202 23.88 -21.25 -13.69
C VAL A 202 23.32 -21.98 -14.91
N LYS A 203 22.92 -21.28 -15.98
CA LYS A 203 22.41 -21.90 -17.22
C LYS A 203 23.45 -22.79 -17.90
N SER A 204 24.74 -22.48 -17.79
CA SER A 204 25.83 -23.24 -18.42
C SER A 204 26.07 -24.63 -17.80
N TRP A 205 25.61 -24.87 -16.57
CA TRP A 205 25.83 -26.14 -15.91
C TRP A 205 24.98 -27.27 -16.51
N LYS A 206 25.31 -28.52 -16.20
CA LYS A 206 24.59 -29.70 -16.74
C LYS A 206 23.21 -29.88 -16.12
N TRP A 207 22.17 -29.25 -16.63
CA TRP A 207 20.78 -29.45 -16.18
C TRP A 207 20.03 -30.45 -17.05
N LYS A 208 19.08 -31.19 -16.47
CA LYS A 208 18.03 -31.85 -17.27
C LYS A 208 17.16 -30.80 -17.95
N ARG A 209 16.78 -29.76 -17.20
CA ARG A 209 16.11 -28.56 -17.69
C ARG A 209 16.27 -27.42 -16.69
N ILE A 210 16.49 -26.21 -17.18
CA ILE A 210 16.48 -24.97 -16.41
C ILE A 210 15.96 -23.83 -17.29
N SER A 211 15.13 -22.96 -16.74
CA SER A 211 14.53 -21.84 -17.46
C SER A 211 14.37 -20.64 -16.54
N LEU A 212 14.75 -19.45 -17.01
CA LEU A 212 14.34 -18.18 -16.40
C LEU A 212 12.87 -17.94 -16.79
N ARG A 213 11.98 -17.98 -15.79
CA ARG A 213 10.53 -17.87 -16.01
C ARG A 213 10.05 -16.44 -15.94
N HIS A 214 10.61 -15.68 -15.02
CA HIS A 214 10.20 -14.31 -14.78
C HIS A 214 11.39 -13.49 -14.30
N SER A 215 11.38 -12.20 -14.63
CA SER A 215 12.36 -11.23 -14.18
C SER A 215 11.63 -9.94 -13.84
N ASP A 216 11.68 -9.54 -12.57
CA ASP A 216 11.24 -8.23 -12.11
C ASP A 216 12.39 -7.23 -12.30
N VAL A 217 12.07 -6.01 -12.74
CA VAL A 217 13.00 -4.86 -12.65
C VAL A 217 12.63 -4.09 -11.39
N LEU A 218 13.57 -4.01 -10.45
CA LEU A 218 13.42 -3.32 -9.17
C LEU A 218 13.98 -1.90 -9.30
N GLN A 219 13.29 -0.93 -8.69
CA GLN A 219 13.65 0.49 -8.82
C GLN A 219 14.76 0.89 -7.85
N SER A 220 14.86 0.20 -6.71
CA SER A 220 15.88 0.42 -5.69
C SER A 220 16.25 -0.88 -4.97
N GLY A 221 17.42 -0.91 -4.32
CA GLY A 221 17.82 -2.01 -3.43
C GLY A 221 16.88 -2.18 -2.22
N ALA A 222 16.05 -1.18 -1.90
CA ALA A 222 15.00 -1.29 -0.88
C ALA A 222 13.89 -2.30 -1.25
N ASP A 223 13.70 -2.59 -2.55
CA ASP A 223 12.69 -3.55 -3.02
C ASP A 223 13.17 -5.02 -2.92
N MET A 224 14.42 -5.23 -2.48
CA MET A 224 14.99 -6.56 -2.21
C MET A 224 14.36 -7.13 -0.93
N LYS A 225 13.77 -8.33 -1.04
CA LYS A 225 13.01 -8.97 0.04
C LYS A 225 13.84 -9.89 0.91
N PHE A 226 15.00 -10.29 0.43
CA PHE A 226 15.89 -11.28 0.99
C PHE A 226 17.19 -10.61 1.41
N LYS A 227 17.65 -10.91 2.62
CA LYS A 227 18.88 -10.34 3.19
C LYS A 227 20.13 -11.12 2.79
N GLU A 228 19.96 -12.41 2.49
CA GLU A 228 21.02 -13.33 2.12
C GLU A 228 20.49 -14.36 1.13
N PHE A 229 21.38 -15.01 0.40
CA PHE A 229 21.02 -16.16 -0.43
C PHE A 229 21.13 -17.45 0.39
N ARG A 230 20.02 -18.16 0.57
CA ARG A 230 19.96 -19.37 1.42
C ARG A 230 19.27 -20.55 0.76
N GLU A 231 19.68 -21.76 1.14
CA GLU A 231 18.97 -22.97 0.75
C GLU A 231 17.79 -23.22 1.70
N ILE A 232 16.57 -23.32 1.17
CA ILE A 232 15.38 -23.63 1.95
C ILE A 232 15.09 -25.12 1.85
N LEU A 233 15.34 -25.84 2.94
CA LEU A 233 15.04 -27.26 3.06
C LEU A 233 13.54 -27.44 3.41
N PRO A 234 12.83 -28.37 2.74
CA PRO A 234 11.46 -28.69 3.13
C PRO A 234 11.41 -29.25 4.56
N HIS A 235 10.61 -28.63 5.42
CA HIS A 235 10.41 -29.07 6.80
C HIS A 235 9.32 -30.14 6.86
N GLY A 236 9.71 -31.41 7.02
CA GLY A 236 8.78 -32.52 7.24
C GLY A 236 7.89 -32.85 6.02
N SER A 237 6.89 -33.71 6.22
CA SER A 237 6.00 -34.31 5.20
C SER A 237 5.15 -33.31 4.37
N GLY A 238 5.45 -32.02 4.41
CA GLY A 238 4.86 -30.98 3.56
C GLY A 238 5.62 -30.82 2.24
N ASN A 239 4.89 -30.47 1.18
CA ASN A 239 5.47 -30.19 -0.12
C ASN A 239 6.27 -28.88 -0.05
N ALA A 240 7.56 -28.88 -0.41
CA ALA A 240 8.41 -27.68 -0.52
C ALA A 240 7.76 -26.55 -1.34
N MET A 241 6.85 -26.92 -2.25
CA MET A 241 6.07 -26.00 -3.07
C MET A 241 5.05 -25.18 -2.26
N ALA A 242 4.53 -25.69 -1.13
CA ALA A 242 3.62 -24.95 -0.26
C ALA A 242 4.35 -23.83 0.50
N ASP A 243 5.57 -24.09 0.98
CA ASP A 243 6.42 -23.08 1.62
C ASP A 243 6.89 -22.04 0.60
N VAL A 244 7.24 -22.45 -0.62
CA VAL A 244 7.54 -21.53 -1.72
C VAL A 244 6.31 -20.75 -2.16
N LYS A 245 5.12 -21.36 -2.16
CA LYS A 245 3.85 -20.67 -2.42
C LYS A 245 3.57 -19.65 -1.33
N GLN A 246 3.78 -19.97 -0.06
CA GLN A 246 3.66 -19.01 1.04
C GLN A 246 4.66 -17.86 0.86
N LEU A 247 5.93 -18.14 0.57
CA LEU A 247 6.97 -17.12 0.36
C LEU A 247 6.75 -16.26 -0.89
N LEU A 248 6.20 -16.81 -1.97
CA LEU A 248 5.86 -16.07 -3.21
C LEU A 248 4.54 -15.31 -3.08
N VAL A 249 3.56 -15.85 -2.36
CA VAL A 249 2.28 -15.17 -2.03
C VAL A 249 2.52 -14.03 -1.04
N ASP A 250 3.33 -14.25 -0.01
CA ASP A 250 3.78 -13.21 0.94
C ASP A 250 4.62 -12.13 0.23
N ALA A 251 5.28 -12.48 -0.88
CA ALA A 251 5.99 -11.52 -1.72
C ALA A 251 5.07 -10.77 -2.72
N ILE A 252 3.96 -11.34 -3.18
CA ILE A 252 3.11 -10.71 -4.22
C ILE A 252 1.89 -10.00 -3.61
N MET A 253 1.52 -10.28 -2.36
CA MET A 253 0.26 -9.80 -1.76
C MET A 253 0.45 -9.30 -0.31
N THR A 254 0.96 -8.08 -0.14
CA THR A 254 0.95 -7.38 1.16
C THR A 254 -0.07 -6.23 1.21
N LEU A 255 -1.15 -6.28 0.42
CA LEU A 255 -2.21 -5.26 0.54
C LEU A 255 -3.03 -5.41 1.83
N ILE A 256 -3.13 -6.64 2.34
CA ILE A 256 -3.83 -6.98 3.58
C ILE A 256 -2.90 -7.92 4.36
N PRO A 257 -2.35 -7.49 5.51
CA PRO A 257 -1.50 -8.33 6.33
C PRO A 257 -2.24 -9.58 6.83
N ALA A 258 -1.52 -10.69 7.00
CA ALA A 258 -2.06 -11.92 7.62
C ALA A 258 -2.54 -11.72 9.07
N SER A 259 -2.25 -10.57 9.69
CA SER A 259 -2.77 -10.17 11.00
C SER A 259 -4.24 -9.74 10.98
N VAL A 260 -4.84 -9.50 9.81
CA VAL A 260 -6.26 -9.16 9.70
C VAL A 260 -7.10 -10.44 9.85
N PRO A 261 -7.99 -10.54 10.86
CA PRO A 261 -8.74 -11.76 11.10
C PRO A 261 -9.78 -12.01 10.00
N THR A 262 -10.06 -13.29 9.71
CA THR A 262 -11.06 -13.71 8.72
C THR A 262 -12.50 -13.30 9.07
N THR A 263 -12.74 -12.83 10.30
CA THR A 263 -14.02 -12.27 10.73
C THR A 263 -14.16 -10.76 10.45
N ALA A 264 -13.11 -10.09 9.96
CA ALA A 264 -13.13 -8.66 9.65
C ALA A 264 -13.92 -8.37 8.36
N ALA A 265 -14.56 -7.19 8.31
CA ALA A 265 -15.06 -6.62 7.06
C ALA A 265 -13.96 -5.75 6.42
N VAL A 266 -13.63 -6.03 5.17
CA VAL A 266 -12.52 -5.40 4.44
C VAL A 266 -13.04 -4.60 3.24
N LEU A 267 -12.55 -3.38 3.08
CA LEU A 267 -12.82 -2.53 1.91
C LEU A 267 -11.53 -2.29 1.13
N VAL A 268 -11.56 -2.48 -0.18
CA VAL A 268 -10.46 -2.11 -1.08
C VAL A 268 -10.94 -0.99 -2.01
N LEU A 269 -10.26 0.16 -1.96
CA LEU A 269 -10.54 1.30 -2.81
C LEU A 269 -9.41 1.48 -3.83
N SER A 270 -9.75 1.39 -5.12
CA SER A 270 -8.80 1.52 -6.23
C SER A 270 -9.04 2.79 -7.03
N GLU A 271 -7.96 3.39 -7.54
CA GLU A 271 -8.04 4.53 -8.44
C GLU A 271 -8.55 4.17 -9.86
N ASN A 272 -8.20 2.98 -10.38
CA ASN A 272 -8.52 2.56 -11.76
C ASN A 272 -9.55 1.43 -11.82
N ASP A 273 -10.40 1.44 -12.85
CA ASP A 273 -11.41 0.41 -13.15
C ASP A 273 -10.81 -0.95 -13.59
N SER A 274 -9.53 -0.99 -13.98
CA SER A 274 -8.82 -2.21 -14.33
C SER A 274 -8.10 -2.78 -13.10
N THR A 275 -8.82 -3.60 -12.33
CA THR A 275 -8.26 -4.36 -11.20
C THR A 275 -7.30 -5.44 -11.70
N GLY A 276 -6.08 -5.04 -12.05
CA GLY A 276 -4.91 -5.92 -12.22
C GLY A 276 -4.33 -6.42 -10.89
N VAL A 277 -5.15 -6.48 -9.84
CA VAL A 277 -4.78 -6.91 -8.50
C VAL A 277 -5.56 -8.20 -8.21
N ASN A 278 -4.83 -9.29 -8.01
CA ASN A 278 -5.38 -10.62 -7.77
C ASN A 278 -5.96 -10.69 -6.35
N LEU A 279 -7.15 -10.12 -6.15
CA LEU A 279 -7.79 -10.02 -4.84
C LEU A 279 -7.94 -11.40 -4.19
N PRO A 280 -7.73 -11.54 -2.87
CA PRO A 280 -8.02 -12.78 -2.16
C PRO A 280 -9.48 -13.17 -2.38
N PRO A 281 -9.81 -14.47 -2.46
CA PRO A 281 -11.19 -14.92 -2.69
C PRO A 281 -12.11 -14.35 -1.60
N GLN A 282 -13.31 -13.90 -1.99
CA GLN A 282 -14.30 -13.27 -1.09
C GLN A 282 -14.68 -14.13 0.14
N THR A 283 -14.36 -15.42 0.12
CA THR A 283 -14.55 -16.36 1.22
C THR A 283 -13.53 -16.21 2.37
N SER A 284 -12.55 -15.32 2.24
CA SER A 284 -11.46 -15.16 3.21
C SER A 284 -11.82 -14.23 4.37
N PHE A 285 -12.87 -13.41 4.23
CA PHE A 285 -13.27 -12.38 5.19
C PHE A 285 -14.79 -12.38 5.39
N ALA A 286 -15.29 -11.77 6.47
CA ALA A 286 -16.73 -11.70 6.73
C ALA A 286 -17.48 -10.84 5.68
N ALA A 287 -16.79 -9.86 5.11
CA ALA A 287 -17.20 -9.12 3.93
C ALA A 287 -15.95 -8.56 3.22
N LEU A 288 -15.93 -8.59 1.88
CA LEU A 288 -14.89 -7.98 1.07
C LEU A 288 -15.55 -7.18 -0.06
N ASP A 289 -15.51 -5.85 0.08
CA ASP A 289 -16.05 -4.94 -0.93
C ASP A 289 -14.90 -4.25 -1.66
N ILE A 290 -15.02 -4.13 -2.98
CA ILE A 290 -14.03 -3.50 -3.85
C ILE A 290 -14.74 -2.40 -4.63
N LEU A 291 -14.30 -1.15 -4.45
CA LEU A 291 -14.91 0.00 -5.09
C LEU A 291 -13.83 0.84 -5.79
N ASN A 292 -14.19 1.41 -6.93
CA ASN A 292 -13.30 2.30 -7.68
C ASN A 292 -13.49 3.75 -7.24
N HIS A 293 -12.60 4.64 -7.70
CA HIS A 293 -12.67 6.08 -7.41
C HIS A 293 -14.04 6.70 -7.72
N SER A 294 -14.70 6.26 -8.80
CA SER A 294 -16.04 6.70 -9.21
C SER A 294 -17.16 6.26 -8.25
N GLN A 295 -16.92 5.20 -7.48
CA GLN A 295 -17.87 4.61 -6.54
C GLN A 295 -17.57 4.99 -5.09
N ALA A 296 -16.56 5.83 -4.84
CA ALA A 296 -16.14 6.24 -3.49
C ALA A 296 -17.29 6.85 -2.65
N ASP A 297 -18.27 7.50 -3.29
CA ASP A 297 -19.43 8.09 -2.61
C ASP A 297 -20.43 7.04 -2.09
N SER A 298 -20.46 5.85 -2.70
CA SER A 298 -21.35 4.74 -2.35
C SER A 298 -20.90 3.92 -1.15
N VAL A 299 -19.74 4.24 -0.56
CA VAL A 299 -19.23 3.56 0.65
C VAL A 299 -20.23 3.68 1.80
N GLU A 300 -20.63 2.54 2.36
CA GLU A 300 -21.47 2.43 3.55
C GLU A 300 -20.74 2.97 4.80
N GLN A 301 -21.46 3.63 5.70
CA GLN A 301 -20.87 4.22 6.91
C GLN A 301 -20.54 3.16 7.97
N ASP A 302 -19.37 3.29 8.61
CA ASP A 302 -18.93 2.52 9.78
C ASP A 302 -19.10 0.99 9.66
N ARG A 303 -18.78 0.44 8.48
CA ARG A 303 -18.93 -1.00 8.18
C ARG A 303 -17.64 -1.79 8.26
N TYR A 304 -16.51 -1.18 7.93
CA TYR A 304 -15.27 -1.89 7.65
C TYR A 304 -14.28 -1.82 8.81
N ASP A 305 -13.68 -2.96 9.15
CA ASP A 305 -12.65 -3.08 10.18
C ASP A 305 -11.26 -2.80 9.59
N TYR A 306 -11.07 -3.03 8.29
CA TYR A 306 -9.84 -2.74 7.55
C TYR A 306 -10.15 -2.10 6.19
N VAL A 307 -9.46 -1.03 5.83
CA VAL A 307 -9.62 -0.33 4.55
C VAL A 307 -8.27 -0.20 3.85
N CYS A 308 -8.17 -0.70 2.63
CA CYS A 308 -6.96 -0.61 1.80
C CYS A 308 -7.18 0.40 0.66
N LEU A 309 -6.29 1.38 0.52
CA LEU A 309 -6.28 2.35 -0.57
C LEU A 309 -5.14 2.05 -1.53
N LEU A 310 -5.45 1.95 -2.83
CA LEU A 310 -4.52 1.80 -3.94
C LEU A 310 -4.57 3.07 -4.78
N VAL A 311 -3.56 3.94 -4.64
CA VAL A 311 -3.58 5.27 -5.23
C VAL A 311 -2.27 5.61 -5.94
N LYS A 312 -2.36 6.25 -7.09
CA LYS A 312 -1.25 6.78 -7.87
C LYS A 312 -1.26 8.32 -7.91
N ASN A 313 -2.45 8.93 -8.02
CA ASN A 313 -2.57 10.39 -8.09
C ASN A 313 -3.00 11.05 -6.75
N GLU A 314 -2.48 12.25 -6.47
CA GLU A 314 -2.78 13.02 -5.25
C GLU A 314 -4.26 13.44 -5.15
N ASP A 315 -4.91 13.75 -6.28
CA ASP A 315 -6.32 14.15 -6.30
C ASP A 315 -7.23 12.99 -5.90
N ALA A 316 -6.94 11.79 -6.40
CA ALA A 316 -7.64 10.57 -6.04
C ALA A 316 -7.44 10.24 -4.54
N LEU A 317 -6.24 10.46 -4.01
CA LEU A 317 -5.92 10.23 -2.60
C LEU A 317 -6.87 10.99 -1.66
N LYS A 318 -7.21 12.25 -1.99
CA LYS A 318 -8.14 13.05 -1.19
C LYS A 318 -9.51 12.39 -1.05
N THR A 319 -10.11 12.06 -2.18
CA THR A 319 -11.46 11.51 -2.26
C THR A 319 -11.50 10.14 -1.60
N LEU A 320 -10.50 9.31 -1.87
CA LEU A 320 -10.41 7.95 -1.33
C LEU A 320 -10.15 7.94 0.18
N CYS A 321 -9.29 8.82 0.72
CA CYS A 321 -9.11 8.94 2.17
C CYS A 321 -10.39 9.41 2.87
N SER A 322 -11.16 10.31 2.25
CA SER A 322 -12.46 10.74 2.78
C SER A 322 -13.48 9.61 2.79
N ALA A 323 -13.54 8.81 1.72
CA ALA A 323 -14.40 7.64 1.64
C ALA A 323 -13.98 6.54 2.63
N ALA A 324 -12.68 6.32 2.81
CA ALA A 324 -12.15 5.40 3.81
C ALA A 324 -12.54 5.80 5.24
N TYR A 325 -12.46 7.10 5.58
CA TYR A 325 -12.87 7.57 6.92
C TYR A 325 -14.37 7.39 7.17
N LYS A 326 -15.19 7.60 6.14
CA LYS A 326 -16.63 7.35 6.17
C LYS A 326 -16.94 5.86 6.40
N GLY A 327 -16.21 4.96 5.74
CA GLY A 327 -16.47 3.52 5.78
C GLY A 327 -15.84 2.76 6.95
N ALA A 328 -14.70 3.21 7.47
CA ALA A 328 -14.01 2.55 8.57
C ALA A 328 -14.80 2.68 9.89
N LYS A 329 -14.88 1.59 10.66
CA LYS A 329 -15.39 1.61 12.04
C LYS A 329 -14.42 2.32 12.98
N VAL A 330 -14.89 2.71 14.15
CA VAL A 330 -14.04 3.16 15.26
C VAL A 330 -13.01 2.08 15.59
N GLY A 331 -11.73 2.45 15.62
CA GLY A 331 -10.63 1.50 15.80
C GLY A 331 -10.24 0.72 14.54
N GLY A 332 -10.93 0.94 13.41
CA GLY A 332 -10.59 0.35 12.11
C GLY A 332 -9.29 0.90 11.55
N VAL A 333 -8.57 0.06 10.82
CA VAL A 333 -7.25 0.40 10.26
C VAL A 333 -7.38 0.77 8.78
N VAL A 334 -6.75 1.86 8.38
CA VAL A 334 -6.57 2.23 6.97
C VAL A 334 -5.12 2.00 6.57
N ALA A 335 -4.90 1.37 5.42
CA ALA A 335 -3.60 1.16 4.82
C ALA A 335 -3.56 1.80 3.43
N VAL A 336 -2.62 2.71 3.22
CA VAL A 336 -2.51 3.45 1.96
C VAL A 336 -1.24 3.05 1.23
N HIS A 337 -1.42 2.48 0.04
CA HIS A 337 -0.36 2.09 -0.89
C HIS A 337 -0.30 3.13 -2.00
N GLY A 338 0.66 4.05 -1.88
CA GLY A 338 0.89 5.14 -2.82
C GLY A 338 2.23 4.99 -3.52
N SER A 339 2.32 4.20 -4.60
CA SER A 339 3.60 3.91 -5.26
C SER A 339 4.24 5.14 -5.91
N GLU A 340 3.44 6.14 -6.28
CA GLU A 340 3.88 7.35 -6.99
C GLU A 340 3.77 8.63 -6.13
N ILE A 341 3.43 8.50 -4.84
CA ILE A 341 3.20 9.62 -3.92
C ILE A 341 4.18 9.53 -2.74
N PRO A 342 4.90 10.61 -2.38
CA PRO A 342 5.83 10.57 -1.25
C PRO A 342 5.11 10.26 0.07
N SER A 343 5.69 9.36 0.87
CA SER A 343 5.10 8.87 2.14
C SER A 343 4.74 10.00 3.12
N SER A 344 5.50 11.10 3.12
CA SER A 344 5.22 12.28 3.95
C SER A 344 3.91 12.98 3.58
N LEU A 345 3.58 13.04 2.29
CA LEU A 345 2.32 13.60 1.79
C LEU A 345 1.15 12.67 2.10
N VAL A 346 1.36 11.36 1.95
CA VAL A 346 0.38 10.33 2.32
C VAL A 346 0.05 10.41 3.81
N MET A 347 1.05 10.45 4.69
CA MET A 347 0.87 10.62 6.13
C MET A 347 0.11 11.91 6.46
N ARG A 348 0.50 13.03 5.84
CA ARG A 348 -0.18 14.32 6.02
C ARG A 348 -1.65 14.24 5.63
N ARG A 349 -1.95 13.52 4.56
CA ARG A 349 -3.32 13.38 4.05
C ARG A 349 -4.17 12.47 4.92
N ILE A 350 -3.63 11.34 5.36
CA ILE A 350 -4.28 10.43 6.31
C ILE A 350 -4.62 11.17 7.61
N ARG A 351 -3.68 11.96 8.15
CA ARG A 351 -3.90 12.83 9.31
C ARG A 351 -4.96 13.89 9.05
N ALA A 352 -4.93 14.55 7.89
CA ALA A 352 -5.91 15.57 7.51
C ALA A 352 -7.33 14.99 7.34
N SER A 353 -7.45 13.69 7.01
CA SER A 353 -8.72 12.98 6.94
C SER A 353 -9.23 12.47 8.30
N GLY A 354 -8.46 12.63 9.39
CA GLY A 354 -8.89 12.32 10.75
C GLY A 354 -8.36 11.02 11.35
N PHE A 355 -7.47 10.31 10.66
CA PHE A 355 -6.83 9.09 11.18
C PHE A 355 -5.59 9.43 12.03
N ILE A 356 -5.32 8.60 13.04
CA ILE A 356 -4.08 8.64 13.82
C ILE A 356 -3.04 7.76 13.11
N VAL A 357 -1.85 8.31 12.87
CA VAL A 357 -0.73 7.61 12.22
C VAL A 357 0.37 7.41 13.26
N ASP A 358 0.72 6.17 13.56
CA ASP A 358 1.83 5.84 14.47
C ASP A 358 3.17 5.99 13.74
N GLU A 359 4.01 6.93 14.20
CA GLU A 359 5.32 7.22 13.60
C GLU A 359 6.36 6.10 13.84
N THR A 360 6.09 5.19 14.79
CA THR A 360 6.99 4.09 15.19
C THR A 360 6.87 2.84 14.32
N ASN A 361 5.96 2.81 13.35
CA ASN A 361 5.73 1.66 12.46
C ASN A 361 6.08 2.02 11.00
N THR A 362 7.21 2.70 10.83
CA THR A 362 7.77 3.13 9.53
C THR A 362 8.69 2.08 8.90
N ASP A 363 8.92 0.94 9.58
CA ASP A 363 9.83 -0.13 9.13
C ASP A 363 9.24 -1.06 8.05
N THR A 364 7.98 -0.89 7.66
CA THR A 364 7.35 -1.63 6.56
C THR A 364 7.04 -0.70 5.39
N GLU A 365 8.07 -0.47 4.58
CA GLU A 365 8.13 0.49 3.49
C GLU A 365 7.30 0.07 2.25
N SER A 366 6.00 -0.23 2.44
CA SER A 366 5.07 -0.44 1.31
C SER A 366 3.68 0.17 1.53
N ALA A 367 3.29 0.51 2.76
CA ALA A 367 2.00 1.12 3.05
C ALA A 367 2.04 2.03 4.28
N VAL A 368 1.41 3.20 4.20
CA VAL A 368 1.22 4.07 5.38
C VAL A 368 -0.05 3.63 6.10
N LEU A 369 0.09 3.27 7.38
CA LEU A 369 -1.02 2.83 8.23
C LEU A 369 -1.59 3.98 9.05
N GLY A 370 -2.91 3.96 9.26
CA GLY A 370 -3.59 4.83 10.20
C GLY A 370 -4.76 4.13 10.88
N THR A 371 -5.17 4.61 12.04
CA THR A 371 -6.30 4.05 12.80
C THR A 371 -7.36 5.12 13.01
N LYS A 372 -8.64 4.76 12.79
CA LYS A 372 -9.75 5.67 13.04
C LYS A 372 -9.91 5.83 14.56
N PRO A 373 -9.71 7.04 15.12
CA PRO A 373 -9.78 7.24 16.56
C PRO A 373 -11.20 7.04 17.09
N SER A 374 -11.30 6.78 18.39
CA SER A 374 -12.58 6.61 19.09
C SER A 374 -13.29 7.91 19.46
N PHE A 375 -12.68 9.07 19.18
CA PHE A 375 -13.30 10.36 19.41
C PHE A 375 -13.87 10.90 18.08
N ASP A 376 -15.14 10.62 17.81
CA ASP A 376 -15.86 11.38 16.79
C ASP A 376 -16.57 12.54 17.52
N GLY A 377 -16.01 13.75 17.41
CA GLY A 377 -16.60 14.97 17.97
C GLY A 377 -16.40 15.24 19.47
N GLN A 378 -15.57 14.47 20.20
CA GLN A 378 -15.23 14.76 21.60
C GLN A 378 -13.84 15.39 21.72
N SER A 379 -13.74 16.57 22.33
CA SER A 379 -12.47 17.24 22.59
C SER A 379 -11.61 16.44 23.58
N VAL A 380 -10.38 16.09 23.19
CA VAL A 380 -9.39 15.38 24.03
C VAL A 380 -8.31 16.37 24.48
N PRO A 381 -7.97 16.45 25.79
CA PRO A 381 -6.90 17.30 26.26
C PRO A 381 -5.52 16.75 25.86
N LEU A 382 -4.75 17.54 25.11
CA LEU A 382 -3.37 17.20 24.74
C LEU A 382 -2.44 17.37 25.96
N LYS A 383 -1.83 16.27 26.43
CA LYS A 383 -0.71 16.33 27.38
C LYS A 383 0.59 16.53 26.61
N ILE A 384 0.95 17.79 26.36
CA ILE A 384 2.28 18.15 25.89
C ILE A 384 3.24 17.96 27.06
N SER A 385 4.07 16.92 27.01
CA SER A 385 5.11 16.67 28.01
C SER A 385 6.32 17.55 27.67
N THR A 386 6.65 18.50 28.54
CA THR A 386 7.75 19.48 28.38
C THR A 386 9.15 18.88 28.55
N ASN A 387 9.34 17.59 28.30
CA ASN A 387 10.65 16.96 28.35
C ASN A 387 11.20 16.81 26.93
N ALA A 388 11.69 17.91 26.37
CA ALA A 388 12.56 17.90 25.21
C ALA A 388 13.86 17.17 25.61
N ALA A 389 13.94 15.89 25.24
CA ALA A 389 15.16 15.11 25.34
C ALA A 389 16.19 15.68 24.35
N LYS A 390 17.39 15.95 24.86
CA LYS A 390 18.58 16.37 24.11
C LYS A 390 18.81 15.46 22.91
N ILE A 391 18.76 16.05 21.72
CA ILE A 391 19.26 15.44 20.49
C ILE A 391 20.79 15.58 20.55
N ASN A 392 21.53 14.46 20.59
CA ASN A 392 22.98 14.49 20.44
C ASN A 392 23.31 14.75 18.97
N ILE A 393 23.67 15.99 18.66
CA ILE A 393 24.31 16.40 17.39
C ILE A 393 25.77 16.64 17.76
N ASP A 394 26.71 16.14 16.95
CA ASP A 394 28.15 16.38 17.12
C ASP A 394 28.43 17.89 17.27
N ASP A 395 29.08 18.24 18.38
CA ASP A 395 29.09 19.57 19.01
C ASP A 395 30.30 20.43 18.58
N ASP A 396 30.90 20.15 17.42
CA ASP A 396 32.11 20.85 16.93
C ASP A 396 31.85 21.86 15.79
N ASP A 397 30.61 21.97 15.29
CA ASP A 397 30.21 22.94 14.24
C ASP A 397 29.02 23.85 14.62
N ILE A 398 28.55 23.81 15.87
CA ILE A 398 27.49 24.71 16.37
C ILE A 398 28.14 25.89 17.10
N VAL A 399 28.01 27.09 16.52
CA VAL A 399 28.45 28.33 17.14
C VAL A 399 27.56 28.60 18.35
N ASP A 400 28.16 28.74 19.54
CA ASP A 400 27.47 29.08 20.78
C ASP A 400 26.70 30.42 20.64
N GLU A 401 25.37 30.34 20.61
CA GLU A 401 24.49 31.51 20.45
C GLU A 401 24.61 32.50 21.62
N ASP A 402 25.03 32.04 22.81
CA ASP A 402 25.28 32.92 23.96
C ASP A 402 26.59 33.72 23.81
N ALA A 403 27.53 33.26 22.96
CA ALA A 403 28.74 34.00 22.62
C ALA A 403 28.49 35.13 21.59
N LEU A 404 27.33 35.12 20.93
CA LEU A 404 26.89 36.13 19.96
C LEU A 404 26.04 37.25 20.59
N LEU A 405 25.62 37.10 21.85
CA LEU A 405 24.82 38.08 22.55
C LEU A 405 25.71 39.05 23.34
N GLU A 406 25.47 40.35 23.18
CA GLU A 406 26.13 41.37 23.97
C GLU A 406 25.50 41.43 25.38
N PRO A 407 26.23 41.88 26.43
CA PRO A 407 25.73 41.95 27.80
C PRO A 407 24.49 42.86 28.00
N GLU A 408 24.08 43.58 26.96
CA GLU A 408 22.86 44.38 26.96
C GLU A 408 21.60 43.56 26.61
N ASP A 409 21.72 42.51 25.79
CA ASP A 409 20.61 41.64 25.36
C ASP A 409 20.13 40.68 26.45
N LEU A 410 20.99 40.41 27.45
CA LEU A 410 20.66 39.61 28.63
C LEU A 410 19.74 40.33 29.62
N LYS A 411 19.51 41.64 29.46
CA LYS A 411 18.59 42.40 30.30
C LYS A 411 17.15 42.07 29.93
N LYS A 412 16.50 41.26 30.77
CA LYS A 412 15.05 41.02 30.67
C LYS A 412 14.31 42.36 30.67
N PRO A 413 13.47 42.64 29.66
CA PRO A 413 12.67 43.86 29.65
C PRO A 413 11.80 43.90 30.90
N SER A 414 11.74 45.06 31.55
CA SER A 414 10.92 45.23 32.73
C SER A 414 9.44 45.17 32.36
N GLY A 415 8.56 44.88 33.33
CA GLY A 415 7.11 44.84 33.08
C GLY A 415 6.51 46.15 32.55
N GLU A 416 7.27 47.25 32.60
CA GLU A 416 6.90 48.54 32.01
C GLU A 416 7.28 48.61 30.52
N ASP A 417 8.38 47.97 30.10
CA ASP A 417 8.81 47.88 28.70
C ASP A 417 7.92 46.94 27.86
N LEU A 418 7.30 45.95 28.53
CA LEU A 418 6.36 45.01 27.91
C LEU A 418 4.94 45.58 27.72
N LYS A 419 4.68 46.82 28.14
CA LYS A 419 3.45 47.53 27.78
C LYS A 419 3.58 48.04 26.35
N ALA A 420 3.39 47.12 25.39
CA ALA A 420 3.18 47.49 24.00
C ALA A 420 1.99 48.45 23.92
N ALA A 421 2.26 49.71 23.55
CA ALA A 421 1.26 50.68 23.15
C ALA A 421 0.72 50.28 21.75
N CYS A 422 -0.03 49.19 21.71
CA CYS A 422 -0.76 48.79 20.52
C CYS A 422 -1.94 49.74 20.37
N ALA A 423 -1.79 50.68 19.42
CA ALA A 423 -2.81 51.59 18.92
C ALA A 423 -3.49 52.51 19.96
N GLU A 424 -3.03 53.75 19.94
CA GLU A 424 -3.75 55.00 20.20
C GLU A 424 -5.28 54.91 19.98
N ASN A 425 -6.03 54.71 21.07
CA ASN A 425 -7.27 55.40 21.47
C ASN A 425 -8.02 54.60 22.54
N GLY A 426 -7.93 55.00 23.81
CA GLY A 426 -8.85 54.52 24.84
C GLY A 426 -8.30 54.50 26.26
N VAL A 427 -7.96 55.67 26.79
CA VAL A 427 -7.75 55.89 28.23
C VAL A 427 -8.96 55.35 29.00
N GLY A 428 -8.74 54.39 29.90
CA GLY A 428 -9.59 54.18 31.08
C GLY A 428 -10.61 53.03 31.09
N LYS A 429 -10.55 52.01 30.23
CA LYS A 429 -11.44 50.84 30.37
C LYS A 429 -10.69 49.64 30.96
N LYS A 430 -11.04 49.30 32.21
CA LYS A 430 -10.69 48.02 32.85
C LYS A 430 -11.09 46.86 31.90
N LYS A 431 -10.24 45.83 31.80
CA LYS A 431 -10.52 44.61 31.03
C LYS A 431 -11.83 44.00 31.54
N ARG A 432 -12.69 43.53 30.63
CA ARG A 432 -14.01 42.93 30.95
C ARG A 432 -13.95 41.42 30.85
N ALA A 433 -14.67 40.73 31.73
CA ALA A 433 -14.87 39.28 31.67
C ALA A 433 -15.63 38.87 30.39
N CYS A 434 -15.23 37.74 29.80
CA CYS A 434 -15.90 37.15 28.63
C CYS A 434 -17.25 36.53 29.00
N LYS A 435 -18.08 36.24 28.00
CA LYS A 435 -19.50 35.87 28.17
C LYS A 435 -19.76 34.55 28.91
N ASN A 436 -18.75 33.68 29.05
CA ASN A 436 -18.77 32.43 29.82
C ASN A 436 -17.46 32.28 30.61
N CYS A 437 -17.11 33.30 31.40
CA CYS A 437 -15.85 33.34 32.15
C CYS A 437 -15.86 32.36 33.33
N THR A 438 -14.98 31.36 33.30
CA THR A 438 -14.80 30.35 34.37
C THR A 438 -13.53 30.54 35.21
N CYS A 439 -12.73 31.58 34.92
CA CYS A 439 -11.43 31.81 35.55
C CYS A 439 -11.46 32.74 36.78
N GLY A 440 -12.64 33.04 37.32
CA GLY A 440 -12.83 33.86 38.53
C GLY A 440 -12.69 35.37 38.33
N LEU A 441 -12.43 35.85 37.10
CA LEU A 441 -12.41 37.29 36.79
C LEU A 441 -13.80 37.93 36.90
N ALA A 442 -14.86 37.15 36.66
CA ALA A 442 -16.24 37.60 36.82
C ALA A 442 -16.56 37.92 38.29
N GLU A 443 -16.11 37.08 39.22
CA GLU A 443 -16.32 37.26 40.66
C GLU A 443 -15.56 38.47 41.21
N GLN A 444 -14.34 38.72 40.70
CA GLN A 444 -13.56 39.90 41.06
C GLN A 444 -14.17 41.20 40.53
N GLU A 445 -14.72 41.20 39.30
CA GLU A 445 -15.45 42.36 38.76
C GLU A 445 -16.74 42.66 39.53
N GLU A 446 -17.45 41.66 40.03
CA GLU A 446 -18.63 41.85 40.87
C GLU A 446 -18.29 42.35 42.27
N ALA A 447 -17.22 41.83 42.87
CA ALA A 447 -16.72 42.30 44.17
C ALA A 447 -16.26 43.76 44.11
N GLU A 448 -15.55 44.18 43.04
CA GLU A 448 -15.17 45.59 42.85
C GLU A 448 -16.39 46.50 42.60
N LYS A 449 -17.43 46.03 41.89
CA LYS A 449 -18.67 46.80 41.68
C LYS A 449 -19.49 46.98 42.96
N MET A 450 -19.29 46.14 43.97
CA MET A 450 -19.93 46.26 45.27
C MET A 450 -19.19 47.22 46.22
N ALA A 451 -17.93 47.57 45.92
CA ALA A 451 -17.07 48.40 46.76
C ALA A 451 -16.99 49.90 46.35
N GLU A 452 -17.58 50.31 45.21
CA GLU A 452 -17.64 51.72 44.80
C GLU A 452 -19.04 52.36 45.04
N PRO A 453 -19.13 53.61 45.54
CA PRO A 453 -20.40 54.31 45.66
C PRO A 453 -20.99 54.59 44.27
N ARG A 454 -22.19 54.08 44.02
CA ARG A 454 -22.93 54.25 42.75
C ARG A 454 -23.13 55.74 42.43
N LYS A 455 -22.32 56.31 41.54
CA LYS A 455 -22.65 57.57 40.86
C LYS A 455 -23.66 57.27 39.75
N GLY A 456 -24.93 57.15 40.16
CA GLY A 456 -26.06 57.00 39.25
C GLY A 456 -26.86 58.29 39.16
N GLY A 457 -27.15 58.74 37.95
CA GLY A 457 -28.20 59.75 37.71
C GLY A 457 -27.83 60.75 36.63
N CYS A 458 -28.70 60.87 35.63
CA CYS A 458 -28.65 61.87 34.58
C CYS A 458 -28.42 63.27 35.19
N GLY A 459 -27.36 63.99 34.79
CA GLY A 459 -26.93 65.27 35.37
C GLY A 459 -27.90 66.46 35.21
N ASN A 460 -29.19 66.22 34.98
CA ASN A 460 -30.22 67.21 34.67
C ASN A 460 -31.27 67.38 35.79
N CYS A 461 -31.06 66.81 36.99
CA CYS A 461 -32.02 66.94 38.11
C CYS A 461 -32.35 68.39 38.49
N ALA A 462 -31.45 69.34 38.23
CA ALA A 462 -31.61 70.77 38.50
C ALA A 462 -32.57 71.50 37.54
N LEU A 463 -33.00 70.87 36.43
CA LEU A 463 -33.86 71.48 35.41
C LEU A 463 -35.37 71.22 35.63
N GLY A 464 -35.73 70.54 36.73
CA GLY A 464 -37.12 70.24 37.10
C GLY A 464 -37.68 68.97 36.44
N ASP A 465 -38.93 68.64 36.77
CA ASP A 465 -39.56 67.35 36.43
C ASP A 465 -39.75 67.10 34.94
N ALA A 466 -39.78 68.15 34.10
CA ALA A 466 -39.85 67.99 32.65
C ALA A 466 -38.63 67.24 32.07
N PHE A 467 -37.50 67.21 32.79
CA PHE A 467 -36.26 66.56 32.37
C PHE A 467 -35.87 65.38 33.25
N ARG A 468 -36.76 64.93 34.13
CA ARG A 468 -36.56 63.78 35.01
C ARG A 468 -37.26 62.56 34.40
N CYS A 469 -36.58 61.41 34.37
CA CYS A 469 -37.17 60.17 33.88
C CYS A 469 -38.35 59.75 34.78
N ALA A 470 -39.30 58.97 34.23
CA ALA A 470 -40.49 58.52 34.97
C ALA A 470 -40.19 57.71 36.24
N THR A 471 -38.99 57.15 36.37
CA THR A 471 -38.53 56.39 37.54
C THR A 471 -37.64 57.22 38.48
N CYS A 472 -37.61 58.56 38.32
CA CYS A 472 -36.78 59.44 39.14
C CYS A 472 -37.36 59.58 40.55
N PRO A 473 -36.59 59.30 41.63
CA PRO A 473 -37.06 59.41 43.01
C PRO A 473 -37.51 60.82 43.42
N TYR A 474 -37.08 61.85 42.68
CA TYR A 474 -37.36 63.26 42.96
C TYR A 474 -38.50 63.83 42.10
N LEU A 475 -39.23 62.99 41.36
CA LEU A 475 -40.37 63.43 40.55
C LEU A 475 -41.46 64.04 41.45
N GLY A 476 -41.86 65.27 41.18
CA GLY A 476 -42.82 66.05 41.98
C GLY A 476 -42.19 67.04 42.95
N MET A 477 -40.85 67.07 43.07
CA MET A 477 -40.13 68.03 43.92
C MET A 477 -39.63 69.23 43.13
N PRO A 478 -39.61 70.44 43.71
CA PRO A 478 -39.06 71.63 43.04
C PRO A 478 -37.58 71.44 42.63
N PRO A 479 -37.09 72.19 41.63
CA PRO A 479 -35.71 72.09 41.19
C PRO A 479 -34.72 72.46 42.30
N PHE A 480 -33.72 71.62 42.57
CA PHE A 480 -32.67 71.86 43.57
C PHE A 480 -31.27 71.82 42.92
N LYS A 481 -30.31 72.56 43.48
CA LYS A 481 -28.93 72.58 42.99
C LYS A 481 -28.13 71.40 43.57
N PRO A 482 -27.19 70.80 42.82
CA PRO A 482 -26.38 69.69 43.30
C PRO A 482 -25.53 70.14 44.49
N GLY A 483 -25.82 69.62 45.69
CA GLY A 483 -25.15 69.96 46.95
C GLY A 483 -26.08 70.46 48.07
N GLU A 484 -27.35 70.72 47.78
CA GLU A 484 -28.34 71.15 48.77
C GLU A 484 -29.11 69.94 49.33
N THR A 485 -29.03 69.69 50.64
CA THR A 485 -29.79 68.62 51.30
C THR A 485 -31.24 69.06 51.48
N VAL A 486 -32.14 68.51 50.67
CA VAL A 486 -33.59 68.69 50.82
C VAL A 486 -34.03 67.98 52.10
N LYS A 487 -34.45 68.74 53.11
CA LYS A 487 -35.09 68.17 54.31
C LYS A 487 -36.58 68.01 54.01
N LEU A 488 -37.05 66.76 54.03
CA LEU A 488 -38.47 66.45 54.06
C LEU A 488 -38.95 66.59 55.50
N ASP A 489 -39.92 67.47 55.74
CA ASP A 489 -40.71 67.38 56.96
C ASP A 489 -41.61 66.14 56.84
N SER A 490 -41.54 65.34 57.90
CA SER A 490 -42.24 64.08 58.14
C SER A 490 -43.75 64.15 57.86
N VAL A 491 -44.36 62.96 57.70
CA VAL A 491 -45.76 62.54 58.00
C VAL A 491 -46.20 61.54 56.91
N ASP A 492 -46.80 60.39 57.18
CA ASP A 492 -47.00 59.52 58.35
C ASP A 492 -47.53 58.18 57.79
N ASP A 493 -47.42 57.13 58.58
CA ASP A 493 -48.02 55.80 58.36
C ASP A 493 -49.47 55.84 57.86
N PHE A 494 -49.81 55.00 56.87
CA PHE A 494 -50.89 54.00 56.91
C PHE A 494 -50.87 53.07 55.69
#